data_AF-A0A2G9PVH3-F1
#
_entry.id   AF-A0A2G9PVH3-F1
#
_cell.length_a   1.000
_cell.length_b   1.000
_cell.length_c   1.000
_cell.angle_alpha   90.00
_cell.angle_beta   90.00
_cell.angle_gamma   90.00
#
_symmetry.space_group_name_H-M   'P 1'
#
loop_
_entity.id
_entity.type
_entity.pdbx_description
1 polymer ?
#
loop_
_entity_poly.entity_id
_entity_poly.type
_entity_poly.pdbx_seq_one_letter_code
_entity_poly.pdbx_strand_id
1 'polypeptide(L)'
;MTICPQCKKEAKRVTKGVCHNCYRRFIWKPKLRECKRCKKVRKIHALGYCNGCYASIFFIDKIKVSNAKRYHHIPEEIYRKVIDKCVICGFNKIVEIHHLDHNHKNNSLDNLTGLCPNCHKMLHHRDYQKEIFEKLVQKGFKVPKSYKPDGYYKNNISPTIHKHRFAKK
;
A
#
# COMPACT_ATOMS: atom_id res chain seq x y z
N MET A 1 -12.75 13.11 -43.49
CA MET A 1 -12.83 12.38 -42.20
C MET A 1 -14.21 11.73 -42.11
N THR A 2 -14.32 10.49 -41.61
CA THR A 2 -15.61 9.77 -41.58
C THR A 2 -16.29 9.99 -40.23
N ILE A 3 -17.58 10.33 -40.22
CA ILE A 3 -18.35 10.47 -38.98
C ILE A 3 -18.74 9.08 -38.47
N CYS A 4 -18.52 8.81 -37.19
CA CYS A 4 -18.92 7.54 -36.58
C CYS A 4 -20.44 7.46 -36.44
N PRO A 5 -21.12 6.43 -36.98
CA PRO A 5 -22.58 6.32 -36.85
C PRO A 5 -23.04 6.12 -35.40
N GLN A 6 -22.19 5.54 -34.54
CA GLN A 6 -22.53 5.24 -33.15
C GLN A 6 -22.40 6.44 -32.20
N CYS A 7 -21.35 7.26 -32.35
CA CYS A 7 -21.10 8.38 -31.44
C CYS A 7 -21.16 9.75 -32.09
N LYS A 8 -21.41 9.82 -33.40
CA LYS A 8 -21.53 11.03 -34.22
C LYS A 8 -20.29 11.95 -34.19
N LYS A 9 -19.17 11.46 -33.65
CA LYS A 9 -17.88 12.16 -33.66
C LYS A 9 -17.08 11.77 -34.88
N GLU A 10 -16.22 12.67 -35.33
CA GLU A 10 -15.24 12.37 -36.37
C GLU A 10 -14.32 11.22 -35.95
N ALA A 11 -14.20 10.23 -36.82
CA ALA A 11 -13.38 9.06 -36.60
C ALA A 11 -12.05 9.22 -37.36
N LYS A 12 -10.94 9.25 -36.62
CA LYS A 12 -9.58 9.15 -37.21
C LYS A 12 -9.33 7.78 -37.84
N ARG A 13 -9.96 6.73 -37.29
CA ARG A 13 -9.86 5.35 -37.77
C ARG A 13 -11.22 4.65 -37.63
N VAL A 14 -11.64 4.00 -38.70
CA VAL A 14 -12.88 3.21 -38.76
C VAL A 14 -12.54 1.72 -38.66
N THR A 15 -13.33 0.97 -37.90
CA THR A 15 -13.18 -0.48 -37.73
C THR A 15 -14.58 -1.09 -37.62
N LYS A 16 -14.91 -2.02 -38.52
CA LYS A 16 -16.27 -2.60 -38.64
C LYS A 16 -17.38 -1.52 -38.67
N GLY A 17 -17.18 -0.48 -39.49
CA GLY A 17 -18.18 0.58 -39.69
C GLY A 17 -18.34 1.60 -38.55
N VAL A 18 -17.61 1.48 -37.43
CA VAL A 18 -17.64 2.46 -36.34
C VAL A 18 -16.24 3.00 -36.02
N CYS A 19 -16.14 4.09 -35.25
CA CYS A 19 -14.83 4.57 -34.80
C CYS A 19 -14.16 3.55 -33.86
N HIS A 20 -12.82 3.56 -33.83
CA HIS A 20 -12.04 2.64 -33.00
C HIS A 20 -12.48 2.59 -31.52
N ASN A 21 -12.86 3.73 -30.94
CA ASN A 21 -13.35 3.80 -29.56
C ASN A 21 -14.70 3.09 -29.38
N CYS A 22 -15.65 3.31 -30.30
CA CYS A 22 -16.93 2.61 -30.30
C CYS A 22 -16.75 1.11 -30.55
N TYR A 23 -15.85 0.73 -31.47
CA TYR A 23 -15.49 -0.67 -31.68
C TYR A 23 -14.97 -1.32 -30.40
N ARG A 24 -13.97 -0.72 -29.73
CA ARG A 24 -13.41 -1.26 -28.48
C ARG A 24 -14.42 -1.34 -27.34
N ARG A 25 -15.37 -0.40 -27.29
CA ARG A 25 -16.36 -0.30 -26.20
C ARG A 25 -17.55 -1.25 -26.38
N PHE A 26 -18.10 -1.33 -27.59
CA PHE A 26 -19.38 -2.01 -27.82
C PHE A 26 -19.26 -3.31 -28.60
N ILE A 27 -18.29 -3.41 -29.52
CA ILE A 27 -18.19 -4.54 -30.45
C ILE A 27 -17.13 -5.55 -29.99
N TRP A 28 -16.01 -5.07 -29.45
CA TRP A 28 -14.88 -5.91 -29.11
C TRP A 28 -15.13 -6.73 -27.84
N LYS A 29 -15.25 -8.05 -28.01
CA LYS A 29 -15.34 -9.03 -26.92
C LYS A 29 -14.03 -9.84 -26.84
N PRO A 30 -13.16 -9.59 -25.86
CA PRO A 30 -11.92 -10.34 -25.74
C PRO A 30 -12.18 -11.80 -25.38
N LYS A 31 -11.42 -12.70 -26.00
CA LYS A 31 -11.46 -14.13 -25.67
C LYS A 31 -10.96 -14.35 -24.24
N LEU A 32 -11.74 -15.06 -23.44
CA LEU A 32 -11.34 -15.50 -22.11
C LEU A 32 -10.56 -16.80 -22.23
N ARG A 33 -9.51 -16.94 -21.43
CA ARG A 33 -8.69 -18.16 -21.35
C ARG A 33 -8.30 -18.41 -19.90
N GLU A 34 -7.88 -19.62 -19.60
CA GLU A 34 -7.37 -19.97 -18.28
C GLU A 34 -5.99 -19.34 -18.02
N CYS A 35 -5.79 -18.80 -16.82
CA CYS A 35 -4.49 -18.29 -16.37
C CYS A 35 -3.55 -19.44 -15.98
N LYS A 36 -2.34 -19.46 -16.53
CA LYS A 36 -1.31 -20.47 -16.21
C LYS A 36 -1.02 -20.62 -14.70
N ARG A 37 -1.09 -19.51 -13.93
CA ARG A 37 -0.80 -19.46 -12.49
C ARG A 37 -2.03 -19.73 -11.62
N CYS A 38 -3.05 -18.88 -11.69
CA CYS A 38 -4.18 -18.94 -10.75
C CYS A 38 -5.36 -19.78 -11.25
N LYS A 39 -5.27 -20.37 -12.45
CA LYS A 39 -6.30 -21.25 -13.05
C LYS A 39 -7.69 -20.62 -13.24
N LYS A 40 -7.84 -19.31 -13.00
CA LYS A 40 -9.08 -18.58 -13.25
C LYS A 40 -9.21 -18.23 -14.72
N VAL A 41 -10.40 -18.43 -15.29
CA VAL A 41 -10.74 -18.02 -16.66
C VAL A 41 -10.99 -16.51 -16.70
N ARG A 42 -10.10 -15.77 -17.36
CA ARG A 42 -10.15 -14.29 -17.45
C ARG A 42 -9.58 -13.82 -18.78
N LYS A 43 -9.49 -12.50 -18.98
CA LYS A 43 -8.65 -11.92 -20.04
C LYS A 43 -7.19 -12.20 -19.69
N ILE A 44 -6.46 -12.78 -20.64
CA ILE A 44 -5.09 -13.27 -20.44
C ILE A 44 -4.12 -12.45 -21.28
N HIS A 45 -2.98 -12.11 -20.68
CA HIS A 45 -1.83 -11.49 -21.33
C HIS A 45 -1.18 -12.47 -22.32
N ALA A 46 -0.39 -11.98 -23.28
CA ALA A 46 0.27 -12.81 -24.28
C ALA A 46 1.11 -13.96 -23.68
N LEU A 47 1.71 -13.75 -22.50
CA LEU A 47 2.49 -14.77 -21.78
C LEU A 47 1.65 -15.88 -21.11
N GLY A 48 0.32 -15.80 -21.15
CA GLY A 48 -0.57 -16.80 -20.57
C GLY A 48 -0.99 -16.55 -19.12
N TYR A 49 -0.76 -15.35 -18.60
CA TYR A 49 -1.18 -14.95 -17.24
C TYR A 49 -2.32 -13.94 -17.28
N CYS A 50 -3.24 -14.00 -16.31
CA CYS A 50 -4.18 -12.89 -16.11
C CYS A 50 -3.43 -11.63 -15.68
N ASN A 51 -4.03 -10.45 -15.89
CA ASN A 51 -3.37 -9.17 -15.58
C ASN A 51 -2.83 -9.10 -14.14
N GLY A 52 -3.56 -9.63 -13.15
CA GLY A 52 -3.11 -9.64 -11.75
C GLY A 52 -1.88 -10.53 -11.53
N CYS A 53 -1.89 -11.75 -12.07
CA CYS A 53 -0.74 -12.65 -11.97
C CYS A 53 0.46 -12.10 -12.75
N TYR A 54 0.24 -11.51 -13.93
CA TYR A 54 1.29 -10.88 -14.73
C TYR A 54 1.96 -9.73 -13.96
N ALA A 55 1.15 -8.81 -13.39
CA ALA A 55 1.66 -7.73 -12.57
C ALA A 55 2.44 -8.24 -11.34
N SER A 56 1.89 -9.25 -10.64
CA SER A 56 2.54 -9.84 -9.47
C SER A 56 3.87 -10.53 -9.78
N ILE A 57 3.99 -11.23 -10.91
CA ILE A 57 5.21 -11.96 -11.27
C ILE A 57 6.29 -11.00 -11.76
N PHE A 58 5.94 -10.07 -12.65
CA PHE A 58 6.93 -9.34 -13.43
C PHE A 58 7.13 -7.89 -12.99
N PHE A 59 6.20 -7.32 -12.21
CA PHE A 59 6.18 -5.87 -11.94
C PHE A 59 5.94 -5.49 -10.48
N ILE A 60 5.83 -6.43 -9.54
CA ILE A 60 5.45 -6.10 -8.17
C ILE A 60 6.38 -5.08 -7.52
N ASP A 61 7.70 -5.24 -7.70
CA ASP A 61 8.67 -4.31 -7.12
C ASP A 61 8.63 -2.93 -7.79
N LYS A 62 8.50 -2.90 -9.12
CA LYS A 62 8.32 -1.65 -9.88
C LYS A 62 7.05 -0.91 -9.47
N ILE A 63 5.97 -1.64 -9.22
CA ILE A 63 4.70 -1.08 -8.75
C ILE A 63 4.88 -0.47 -7.35
N LYS A 64 5.56 -1.16 -6.43
CA LYS A 64 5.83 -0.64 -5.07
C LYS A 64 6.64 0.65 -5.10
N VAL A 65 7.74 0.67 -5.85
CA VAL A 65 8.58 1.87 -6.04
C VAL A 65 7.76 3.01 -6.66
N SER A 66 6.99 2.73 -7.72
CA SER A 66 6.15 3.74 -8.36
C SER A 66 5.06 4.28 -7.43
N ASN A 67 4.48 3.44 -6.57
CA ASN A 67 3.48 3.86 -5.59
C ASN A 67 4.11 4.73 -4.51
N ALA A 68 5.29 4.37 -4.01
CA ALA A 68 6.05 5.21 -3.06
C ALA A 68 6.32 6.60 -3.64
N LYS A 69 6.76 6.66 -4.90
CA LYS A 69 6.96 7.94 -5.61
C LYS A 69 5.67 8.72 -5.80
N ARG A 70 4.59 8.05 -6.24
CA ARG A 70 3.32 8.73 -6.59
C ARG A 70 2.54 9.22 -5.37
N TYR A 71 2.46 8.41 -4.32
CA TYR A 71 1.58 8.69 -3.18
C TYR A 71 2.33 9.30 -2.00
N HIS A 72 3.61 8.96 -1.84
CA HIS A 72 4.43 9.45 -0.74
C HIS A 72 5.52 10.40 -1.19
N HIS A 73 5.70 10.67 -2.49
CA HIS A 73 6.77 11.52 -3.01
C HIS A 73 8.18 11.07 -2.60
N ILE A 74 8.36 9.75 -2.38
CA ILE A 74 9.66 9.18 -2.00
C ILE A 74 10.42 8.77 -3.28
N PRO A 75 11.62 9.33 -3.54
CA PRO A 75 12.47 8.91 -4.65
C PRO A 75 12.86 7.43 -4.54
N GLU A 76 13.11 6.80 -5.69
CA GLU A 76 13.45 5.36 -5.75
C GLU A 76 14.70 5.01 -4.94
N GLU A 77 15.74 5.85 -5.00
CA GLU A 77 16.99 5.65 -4.27
C GLU A 77 16.75 5.60 -2.75
N ILE A 78 16.00 6.59 -2.23
CA ILE A 78 15.62 6.65 -0.81
C ILE A 78 14.76 5.45 -0.46
N TYR A 79 13.76 5.12 -1.29
CA TYR A 79 12.89 3.97 -1.06
C TYR A 79 13.70 2.68 -0.88
N ARG A 80 14.58 2.37 -1.84
CA ARG A 80 15.43 1.16 -1.83
C ARG A 80 16.38 1.14 -0.62
N LYS A 81 16.98 2.28 -0.27
CA LYS A 81 17.86 2.39 0.89
C LYS A 81 17.11 2.11 2.20
N VAL A 82 15.89 2.63 2.34
CA VAL A 82 15.09 2.46 3.56
C VAL A 82 14.57 1.02 3.69
N ILE A 83 14.15 0.38 2.60
CA ILE A 83 13.58 -0.98 2.65
C ILE A 83 14.62 -2.12 2.59
N ASP A 84 15.92 -1.83 2.71
CA ASP A 84 16.98 -2.83 2.63
C ASP A 84 16.84 -3.91 3.73
N LYS A 85 16.68 -3.47 4.98
CA LYS A 85 16.46 -4.35 6.13
C LYS A 85 15.70 -3.65 7.24
N CYS A 86 15.03 -4.46 8.06
CA CYS A 86 14.41 -3.99 9.29
C CYS A 86 15.49 -3.44 10.23
N VAL A 87 15.38 -2.17 10.62
CA VAL A 87 16.37 -1.56 11.52
C VAL A 87 16.38 -2.22 12.91
N ILE A 88 15.25 -2.79 13.34
CA ILE A 88 15.09 -3.41 14.65
C ILE A 88 15.76 -4.78 14.73
N CYS A 89 15.35 -5.71 13.86
CA CYS A 89 15.72 -7.12 13.95
C CYS A 89 16.59 -7.63 12.78
N GLY A 90 16.89 -6.78 11.78
CA GLY A 90 17.74 -7.14 10.64
C GLY A 90 17.05 -7.95 9.52
N PHE A 91 15.76 -8.29 9.65
CA PHE A 91 15.01 -9.01 8.61
C PHE A 91 14.99 -8.24 7.28
N ASN A 92 15.32 -8.90 6.17
CA ASN A 92 15.59 -8.26 4.87
C ASN A 92 14.75 -8.81 3.69
N LYS A 93 13.70 -9.60 3.94
CA LYS A 93 12.86 -10.16 2.85
C LYS A 93 11.67 -9.27 2.51
N ILE A 94 10.94 -8.84 3.54
CA ILE A 94 9.76 -7.97 3.41
C ILE A 94 9.94 -6.85 4.43
N VAL A 95 10.23 -5.66 3.93
CA VAL A 95 10.46 -4.46 4.72
C VAL A 95 9.62 -3.34 4.11
N GLU A 96 8.96 -2.60 4.98
CA GLU A 96 8.08 -1.50 4.62
C GLU A 96 8.63 -0.20 5.23
N ILE A 97 8.37 0.90 4.53
CA ILE A 97 8.70 2.23 5.04
C ILE A 97 7.73 2.61 6.15
N HIS A 98 8.27 3.20 7.19
CA HIS A 98 7.54 3.83 8.27
C HIS A 98 8.02 5.27 8.47
N HIS A 99 7.08 6.20 8.60
CA HIS A 99 7.32 7.60 8.99
C HIS A 99 7.21 7.72 10.52
N LEU A 100 8.34 7.99 11.19
CA LEU A 100 8.42 8.02 12.67
C LEU A 100 7.55 9.10 13.29
N ASP A 101 7.41 10.25 12.64
CA ASP A 101 6.58 11.37 13.09
C ASP A 101 5.09 11.24 12.74
N HIS A 102 4.68 10.12 12.12
CA HIS A 102 3.33 9.89 11.59
C HIS A 102 2.87 10.88 10.52
N ASN A 103 3.75 11.75 10.01
CA ASN A 103 3.47 12.67 8.93
C ASN A 103 4.01 12.13 7.60
N HIS A 104 3.11 11.58 6.79
CA HIS A 104 3.45 10.98 5.49
C HIS A 104 4.03 11.97 4.45
N LYS A 105 4.05 13.28 4.74
CA LYS A 105 4.68 14.31 3.90
C LYS A 105 6.12 14.60 4.29
N ASN A 106 6.55 14.22 5.50
CA ASN A 106 7.93 14.42 5.95
C ASN A 106 8.81 13.25 5.48
N ASN A 107 9.40 13.40 4.30
CA ASN A 107 10.27 12.37 3.70
C ASN A 107 11.75 12.56 4.02
N SER A 108 12.09 13.31 5.07
CA SER A 108 13.47 13.41 5.52
C SER A 108 14.00 12.05 5.94
N LEU A 109 15.28 11.77 5.62
CA LEU A 109 15.87 10.45 5.84
C LEU A 109 15.90 10.04 7.32
N ASP A 110 15.99 11.01 8.23
CA ASP A 110 15.93 10.81 9.67
C ASP A 110 14.52 10.47 10.19
N ASN A 111 13.48 10.74 9.40
CA ASN A 111 12.09 10.39 9.70
C ASN A 111 11.64 9.06 9.09
N LEU A 112 12.35 8.57 8.07
CA LEU A 112 12.01 7.32 7.37
C LEU A 112 12.81 6.14 7.93
N THR A 113 12.12 5.04 8.22
CA THR A 113 12.77 3.82 8.67
C THR A 113 12.18 2.57 8.02
N GLY A 114 13.01 1.56 7.80
CA GLY A 114 12.60 0.26 7.29
C GLY A 114 12.22 -0.67 8.43
N LEU A 115 10.99 -1.19 8.42
CA LEU A 115 10.50 -2.15 9.40
C LEU A 115 9.93 -3.39 8.71
N CYS A 116 10.20 -4.57 9.27
CA CYS A 116 9.49 -5.78 8.85
C CYS A 116 8.03 -5.75 9.32
N PRO A 117 7.11 -6.54 8.73
CA PRO A 117 5.70 -6.54 9.09
C PRO A 117 5.43 -6.70 10.59
N ASN A 118 6.22 -7.52 11.29
CA ASN A 118 6.05 -7.76 12.72
C ASN A 118 6.43 -6.52 13.55
N CYS A 119 7.64 -5.99 13.37
CA CYS A 119 8.07 -4.79 14.09
C CYS A 119 7.23 -3.57 13.71
N HIS A 120 6.82 -3.44 12.44
CA HIS A 120 5.93 -2.39 11.98
C HIS A 120 4.56 -2.46 12.68
N LYS A 121 3.99 -3.67 12.78
CA LYS A 121 2.73 -3.88 13.48
C LYS A 121 2.82 -3.63 14.97
N MET A 122 3.91 -4.06 15.61
CA MET A 122 4.18 -3.79 17.04
C MET A 122 4.29 -2.30 17.34
N LEU A 123 4.92 -1.52 16.45
CA LEU A 123 5.04 -0.07 16.61
C LEU A 123 3.67 0.62 16.64
N HIS A 124 2.73 0.16 15.81
CA HIS A 124 1.35 0.67 15.80
C HIS A 124 0.45 0.02 16.87
N HIS A 125 0.96 -0.95 17.64
CA HIS A 125 0.22 -1.60 18.71
C HIS A 125 0.52 -0.95 20.05
N ARG A 126 -0.52 -0.54 20.79
CA ARG A 126 -0.38 0.22 22.05
C ARG A 126 0.52 -0.47 23.07
N ASP A 127 0.34 -1.78 23.26
CA ASP A 127 1.08 -2.53 24.28
C ASP A 127 2.56 -2.74 23.94
N TYR A 128 2.93 -2.69 22.65
CA TYR A 128 4.27 -3.02 22.17
C TYR A 128 5.04 -1.83 21.60
N GLN A 129 4.37 -0.69 21.40
CA GLN A 129 4.99 0.52 20.83
C GLN A 129 6.19 0.97 21.64
N LYS A 130 6.07 0.99 22.97
CA LYS A 130 7.15 1.44 23.87
C LYS A 130 8.42 0.62 23.67
N GLU A 131 8.30 -0.71 23.59
CA GLU A 131 9.41 -1.62 23.33
C GLU A 131 10.11 -1.31 21.99
N ILE A 132 9.32 -1.06 20.93
CA ILE A 132 9.89 -0.74 19.62
C ILE A 132 10.57 0.64 19.64
N PHE A 133 9.98 1.64 20.28
CA PHE A 133 10.56 2.98 20.42
C PHE A 133 11.88 2.95 21.20
N GLU A 134 11.97 2.19 22.28
CA GLU A 134 13.22 2.00 23.03
C GLU A 134 14.33 1.41 22.14
N LYS A 135 14.01 0.39 21.34
CA LYS A 135 14.96 -0.20 20.39
C LYS A 135 15.37 0.77 19.28
N LEU A 136 14.47 1.64 18.83
CA LEU A 136 14.79 2.71 17.86
C LEU A 136 15.73 3.75 18.48
N VAL A 137 15.47 4.19 19.71
CA VAL A 137 16.33 5.15 20.42
C VAL A 137 17.72 4.58 20.65
N GLN A 138 17.83 3.30 21.05
CA GLN A 138 19.12 2.61 21.19
C GLN A 138 19.93 2.58 19.88
N LYS A 139 19.24 2.64 18.74
CA LYS A 139 19.86 2.69 17.40
C LYS A 139 20.06 4.13 16.88
N GLY A 140 19.82 5.14 17.73
CA GLY A 140 20.06 6.55 17.42
C GLY A 140 18.91 7.27 16.70
N PHE A 141 17.73 6.68 16.60
CA PHE A 141 16.58 7.32 15.97
C PHE A 141 15.86 8.28 16.93
N LYS A 142 15.35 9.38 16.39
CA LYS A 142 14.45 10.29 17.11
C LYS A 142 13.03 9.75 16.99
N VAL A 143 12.39 9.46 18.12
CA VAL A 143 11.02 8.96 18.18
C VAL A 143 10.08 9.99 18.80
N PRO A 144 8.80 10.05 18.39
CA PRO A 144 7.83 10.92 19.03
C PRO A 144 7.53 10.46 20.46
N LYS A 145 6.86 11.32 21.24
CA LYS A 145 6.37 10.93 22.56
C LYS A 145 5.41 9.74 22.42
N SER A 146 5.67 8.67 23.17
CA SER A 146 4.78 7.51 23.20
C SER A 146 3.42 7.86 23.80
N TYR A 147 2.39 7.08 23.46
CA TYR A 147 1.10 7.20 24.14
C TYR A 147 1.23 6.93 25.64
N LYS A 148 0.37 7.55 26.45
CA LYS A 148 0.24 7.19 27.86
C LYS A 148 -0.34 5.76 27.95
N PRO A 149 0.09 4.93 28.91
CA PRO A 149 -0.43 3.57 29.04
C PRO A 149 -1.93 3.60 29.39
N ASP A 150 -2.68 2.58 28.98
CA ASP A 150 -4.12 2.50 29.27
C ASP A 150 -4.44 2.58 30.77
N GLY A 151 -3.53 2.07 31.64
CA GLY A 151 -3.65 2.20 33.09
C GLY A 151 -3.72 3.67 33.57
N TYR A 152 -3.02 4.59 32.91
CA TYR A 152 -3.13 6.02 33.20
C TYR A 152 -4.56 6.52 32.95
N TYR A 153 -5.16 6.15 31.81
CA TYR A 153 -6.52 6.60 31.49
C TYR A 153 -7.55 5.92 32.38
N LYS A 154 -7.44 4.60 32.61
CA LYS A 154 -8.32 3.82 33.50
C LYS A 154 -8.35 4.39 34.92
N ASN A 155 -7.20 4.80 35.45
CA ASN A 155 -7.08 5.37 36.79
C ASN A 155 -7.59 6.82 36.87
N ASN A 156 -7.70 7.51 35.74
CA ASN A 156 -8.17 8.90 35.63
C ASN A 156 -9.56 9.00 34.97
N ILE A 157 -10.34 7.91 34.92
CA ILE A 157 -11.71 7.96 34.43
C ILE A 157 -12.54 8.77 35.42
N SER A 158 -12.89 10.01 35.05
CA SER A 158 -14.01 10.69 35.69
C SER A 158 -15.29 9.90 35.41
N PRO A 159 -16.18 9.76 36.40
CA PRO A 159 -17.37 8.93 36.25
C PRO A 159 -18.27 9.46 35.11
N THR A 160 -18.31 8.75 33.99
CA THR A 160 -19.23 9.04 32.89
C THR A 160 -20.63 8.48 33.18
N ILE A 161 -21.66 9.04 32.54
CA ILE A 161 -23.09 8.74 32.70
C ILE A 161 -23.43 7.23 32.59
N HIS A 162 -22.61 6.43 31.89
CA HIS A 162 -22.79 4.99 31.73
C HIS A 162 -22.25 4.11 32.88
N LYS A 163 -22.38 4.57 34.13
CA LYS A 163 -21.82 3.91 35.34
C LYS A 163 -22.31 2.47 35.61
N HIS A 164 -23.40 2.02 34.98
CA HIS A 164 -24.03 0.75 35.36
C HIS A 164 -23.39 -0.51 34.78
N ARG A 165 -22.35 -0.42 33.93
CA ARG A 165 -21.78 -1.61 33.27
C ARG A 165 -20.50 -2.16 33.94
N PHE A 166 -19.84 -1.40 34.80
CA PHE A 166 -18.57 -1.81 35.43
C PHE A 166 -18.60 -1.86 36.96
N ALA A 167 -19.72 -1.48 37.58
CA ALA A 167 -19.95 -1.67 39.01
C ALA A 167 -20.68 -2.99 39.23
N LYS A 168 -19.93 -4.11 39.21
CA LYS A 168 -20.25 -5.39 39.87
C LYS A 168 -19.18 -6.43 39.50
N LYS A 169 -18.14 -6.50 40.33
CA LYS A 169 -17.50 -7.75 40.78
C LYS A 169 -16.95 -7.49 42.17
#